data_AF-A0A127VDY3-F1
#
_entry.id   AF-A0A127VDY3-F1
#
_cell.length_a   1.000
_cell.length_b   1.000
_cell.length_c   1.000
_cell.angle_alpha   90.00
_cell.angle_beta   90.00
_cell.angle_gamma   90.00
#
_symmetry.space_group_name_H-M   'P 1'
#
loop_
_entity.id
_entity.type
_entity.pdbx_description
1 polymer ?
#
loop_
_entity_poly.entity_id
_entity_poly.type
_entity_poly.pdbx_seq_one_letter_code
_entity_poly.pdbx_strand_id
1 'polypeptide(L)'
;MKTSYLMYLLIILAIPSCKMKKAAVQHVAATDSFMPMQIGNKWSHGASSYTEIQDTVRIDKKLYYKFYSLVGGDAVDTKYLRIDEQNQLLEGYPDQPGVVYTHAKFNANVNEVFFTLNDKSTNDYQVKLVEKTADRRTFEFDMVNQPNLKGSTHRVSYLKGVGLDDGWKNIKVNGKIIK
;
A
#
# COMPACT_ATOMS: atom_id res chain seq x y z
N MET A 1 47.80 44.03 -24.41
CA MET A 1 46.90 44.00 -23.24
C MET A 1 45.64 43.19 -23.57
N LYS A 2 45.69 41.85 -23.56
CA LYS A 2 44.49 40.99 -23.76
C LYS A 2 44.73 39.60 -23.18
N THR A 3 44.73 39.45 -21.85
CA THR A 3 44.81 38.12 -21.22
C THR A 3 44.34 38.11 -19.76
N SER A 4 43.13 38.63 -19.47
CA SER A 4 42.59 38.57 -18.09
C SER A 4 41.12 38.20 -17.95
N TYR A 5 40.47 37.67 -18.99
CA TYR A 5 39.07 37.24 -18.90
C TYR A 5 38.86 35.72 -18.73
N LEU A 6 39.92 34.91 -18.82
CA LEU A 6 39.79 33.44 -18.74
C LEU A 6 39.66 32.91 -17.30
N MET A 7 40.02 33.72 -16.29
CA MET A 7 40.05 33.28 -14.89
C MET A 7 38.69 33.39 -14.18
N TYR A 8 37.76 34.19 -14.71
CA TYR A 8 36.41 34.33 -14.14
C TYR A 8 35.41 33.25 -14.59
N LEU A 9 35.72 32.47 -15.63
CA LEU A 9 34.81 31.45 -16.15
C LEU A 9 34.83 30.14 -15.33
N LEU A 10 35.87 29.90 -14.50
CA LEU A 10 36.00 28.66 -13.75
C LEU A 10 35.26 28.63 -12.40
N ILE A 11 34.77 29.77 -11.91
CA ILE A 11 34.15 29.87 -10.58
C ILE A 11 32.65 29.52 -10.59
N ILE A 12 32.00 29.51 -11.76
CA ILE A 12 30.55 29.24 -11.89
C ILE A 12 30.23 27.73 -11.88
N LEU A 13 31.24 26.85 -11.98
CA LEU A 13 31.04 25.39 -12.04
C LEU A 13 30.96 24.70 -10.66
N ALA A 14 31.07 25.44 -9.56
CA ALA A 14 30.90 24.90 -8.20
C ALA A 14 29.44 25.00 -7.74
N ILE A 15 28.48 24.52 -8.56
CA ILE A 15 27.13 24.27 -8.05
C ILE A 15 27.23 22.96 -7.27
N PRO A 16 27.03 22.94 -5.94
CA PRO A 16 26.91 21.67 -5.23
C PRO A 16 25.73 20.94 -5.85
N SER A 17 26.00 19.81 -6.51
CA SER A 17 24.98 18.87 -6.95
C SER A 17 24.10 18.58 -5.75
N CYS A 18 22.94 19.23 -5.70
CA CYS A 18 21.94 19.01 -4.69
C CYS A 18 21.45 17.59 -4.93
N LYS A 19 22.07 16.62 -4.26
CA LYS A 19 21.51 15.28 -4.12
C LYS A 19 20.17 15.54 -3.47
N MET A 20 19.10 15.56 -4.26
CA MET A 20 17.75 15.43 -3.73
C MET A 20 17.83 14.25 -2.78
N LYS A 21 17.80 14.53 -1.48
CA LYS A 21 17.54 13.49 -0.50
C LYS A 21 16.23 12.91 -0.99
N LYS A 22 16.28 11.73 -1.62
CA LYS A 22 15.08 10.92 -1.86
C LYS A 22 14.41 10.95 -0.50
N ALA A 23 13.25 11.60 -0.41
CA ALA A 23 12.51 11.66 0.83
C ALA A 23 12.49 10.22 1.33
N ALA A 24 13.19 9.97 2.42
CA ALA A 24 13.34 8.64 2.95
C ALA A 24 11.94 8.32 3.43
N VAL A 25 11.17 7.64 2.58
CA VAL A 25 9.94 6.99 3.00
C VAL A 25 10.41 6.14 4.17
N GLN A 26 9.87 6.44 5.35
CA GLN A 26 10.23 5.76 6.57
C GLN A 26 9.78 4.31 6.40
N HIS A 27 10.68 3.50 5.84
CA HIS A 27 10.40 2.11 5.56
C HIS A 27 10.31 1.42 6.92
N VAL A 28 9.10 1.18 7.39
CA VAL A 28 8.85 0.15 8.39
C VAL A 28 9.52 -1.10 7.84
N ALA A 29 10.46 -1.67 8.58
CA ALA A 29 11.13 -2.91 8.17
C ALA A 29 10.05 -3.92 7.80
N ALA A 30 10.20 -4.66 6.70
CA ALA A 30 9.12 -5.53 6.23
C ALA A 30 8.65 -6.52 7.30
N THR A 31 9.58 -7.03 8.12
CA THR A 31 9.30 -7.88 9.29
C THR A 31 8.36 -7.24 10.31
N ASP A 32 8.30 -5.91 10.35
CA ASP A 32 7.46 -5.14 11.26
C ASP A 32 6.16 -4.63 10.65
N SER A 33 5.98 -4.77 9.34
CA SER A 33 4.79 -4.31 8.63
C SER A 33 3.73 -5.43 8.53
N PHE A 34 2.46 -5.06 8.71
CA PHE A 34 1.33 -5.93 8.35
C PHE A 34 1.04 -5.96 6.86
N MET A 35 1.71 -5.10 6.07
CA MET A 35 1.68 -5.13 4.62
C MET A 35 3.02 -4.64 4.04
N PRO A 36 4.00 -5.54 3.84
CA PRO A 36 5.31 -5.17 3.29
C PRO A 36 5.23 -4.56 1.89
N MET A 37 5.65 -3.30 1.76
CA MET A 37 5.57 -2.51 0.53
C MET A 37 6.91 -2.53 -0.23
N GLN A 38 7.12 -3.56 -1.06
CA GLN A 38 8.32 -3.67 -1.90
C GLN A 38 7.97 -4.31 -3.25
N ILE A 39 8.49 -3.73 -4.34
CA ILE A 39 8.39 -4.30 -5.68
C ILE A 39 8.97 -5.73 -5.68
N GLY A 40 8.21 -6.63 -6.29
CA GLY A 40 8.49 -8.06 -6.36
C GLY A 40 7.87 -8.87 -5.22
N ASN A 41 7.30 -8.26 -4.18
CA ASN A 41 6.51 -9.03 -3.20
C ASN A 41 5.32 -9.70 -3.90
N LYS A 42 5.09 -10.98 -3.60
CA LYS A 42 4.15 -11.82 -4.34
C LYS A 42 3.46 -12.83 -3.43
N TRP A 43 2.15 -12.98 -3.60
CA TRP A 43 1.30 -13.98 -2.98
C TRP A 43 0.60 -14.77 -4.08
N SER A 44 0.62 -16.11 -4.03
CA SER A 44 0.10 -16.92 -5.15
C SER A 44 -0.48 -18.27 -4.76
N HIS A 45 -1.50 -18.70 -5.50
CA HIS A 45 -1.98 -20.09 -5.56
C HIS A 45 -1.49 -20.85 -6.80
N GLY A 46 -0.77 -20.17 -7.69
CA GLY A 46 -0.19 -20.73 -8.91
C GLY A 46 0.08 -19.64 -9.94
N ALA A 47 0.45 -20.03 -11.16
CA ALA A 47 0.73 -19.09 -12.24
C ALA A 47 -0.52 -18.33 -12.73
N SER A 48 -1.71 -18.93 -12.57
CA SER A 48 -3.01 -18.34 -12.96
C SER A 48 -3.73 -17.61 -11.83
N SER A 49 -3.17 -17.57 -10.62
CA SER A 49 -3.79 -16.88 -9.48
C SER A 49 -2.72 -16.34 -8.53
N TYR A 50 -2.48 -15.03 -8.61
CA TYR A 50 -1.48 -14.33 -7.79
C TYR A 50 -1.75 -12.84 -7.66
N THR A 51 -1.23 -12.24 -6.59
CA THR A 51 -1.06 -10.81 -6.43
C THR A 51 0.43 -10.48 -6.34
N GLU A 52 0.91 -9.50 -7.08
CA GLU A 52 2.30 -9.08 -7.12
C GLU A 52 2.43 -7.55 -7.11
N ILE A 53 3.37 -7.04 -6.32
CA ILE A 53 3.74 -5.63 -6.37
C ILE A 53 4.68 -5.41 -7.54
N GLN A 54 4.23 -4.74 -8.59
CA GLN A 54 4.97 -4.64 -9.85
C GLN A 54 5.74 -3.34 -10.01
N ASP A 55 5.19 -2.24 -9.50
CA ASP A 55 5.74 -0.90 -9.73
C ASP A 55 5.29 0.07 -8.63
N THR A 56 5.66 1.34 -8.77
CA THR A 56 5.20 2.46 -7.96
C THR A 56 4.68 3.60 -8.82
N VAL A 57 3.78 4.40 -8.25
CA VAL A 57 3.26 5.62 -8.87
C VAL A 57 3.18 6.73 -7.83
N ARG A 58 3.23 7.98 -8.28
CA ARG A 58 2.91 9.13 -7.42
C ARG A 58 1.49 9.62 -7.71
N ILE A 59 0.65 9.60 -6.68
CA ILE A 59 -0.72 10.14 -6.70
C ILE A 59 -0.75 11.23 -5.63
N ASP A 60 -1.10 12.46 -6.02
CA ASP A 60 -1.06 13.63 -5.12
C ASP A 60 0.26 13.72 -4.33
N LYS A 61 1.39 13.61 -5.05
CA LYS A 61 2.77 13.64 -4.52
C LYS A 61 3.14 12.49 -3.55
N LYS A 62 2.20 11.64 -3.14
CA LYS A 62 2.42 10.47 -2.26
C LYS A 62 2.80 9.25 -3.11
N LEU A 63 3.71 8.42 -2.59
CA LEU A 63 4.16 7.20 -3.26
C LEU A 63 3.18 6.06 -2.97
N TYR A 64 2.66 5.44 -4.02
CA TYR A 64 1.82 4.25 -3.97
C TYR A 64 2.50 3.09 -4.71
N TYR A 65 2.21 1.87 -4.28
CA TYR A 65 2.69 0.62 -4.88
C TYR A 65 1.57 0.00 -5.69
N LYS A 66 1.88 -0.45 -6.91
CA LYS A 66 0.94 -1.10 -7.82
C LYS A 66 0.83 -2.59 -7.48
N PHE A 67 -0.28 -2.98 -6.88
CA PHE A 67 -0.68 -4.36 -6.66
C PHE A 67 -1.44 -4.86 -7.86
N TYR A 68 -0.81 -5.71 -8.66
CA TYR A 68 -1.45 -6.39 -9.79
C TYR A 68 -1.90 -7.77 -9.34
N SER A 69 -3.17 -8.08 -9.55
CA SER A 69 -3.74 -9.41 -9.28
C SER A 69 -4.19 -10.05 -10.58
N LEU A 70 -3.86 -11.33 -10.76
CA LEU A 70 -4.46 -12.23 -11.73
C LEU A 70 -5.27 -13.26 -10.96
N VAL A 71 -6.52 -13.49 -11.35
CA VAL A 71 -7.44 -14.45 -10.71
C VAL A 71 -8.00 -15.36 -11.80
N GLY A 72 -7.86 -16.68 -11.65
CA GLY A 72 -8.41 -17.65 -12.61
C GLY A 72 -7.70 -17.72 -13.97
N GLY A 73 -6.78 -16.80 -14.27
CA GLY A 73 -6.05 -16.70 -15.53
C GLY A 73 -6.63 -15.71 -16.54
N ASP A 74 -7.77 -15.09 -16.22
CA ASP A 74 -8.51 -14.20 -17.11
C ASP A 74 -8.96 -12.89 -16.44
N ALA A 75 -9.26 -12.91 -15.15
CA ALA A 75 -9.61 -11.72 -14.39
C ALA A 75 -8.37 -11.02 -13.85
N VAL A 76 -8.30 -9.70 -14.07
CA VAL A 76 -7.21 -8.85 -13.57
C VAL A 76 -7.76 -7.73 -12.71
N ASP A 77 -7.05 -7.42 -11.63
CA ASP A 77 -7.34 -6.28 -10.76
C ASP A 77 -6.03 -5.51 -10.49
N THR A 78 -6.12 -4.20 -10.37
CA THR A 78 -4.98 -3.35 -10.05
C THR A 78 -5.36 -2.34 -8.99
N LYS A 79 -4.69 -2.43 -7.84
CA LYS A 79 -4.83 -1.50 -6.73
C LYS A 79 -3.55 -0.71 -6.54
N TYR A 80 -3.67 0.57 -6.20
CA TYR A 80 -2.52 1.38 -5.81
C TYR A 80 -2.58 1.62 -4.32
N LEU A 81 -1.73 0.91 -3.57
CA LEU A 81 -1.77 0.92 -2.11
C LEU A 81 -0.54 1.61 -1.51
N ARG A 82 -0.71 2.23 -0.35
CA ARG A 82 0.38 2.75 0.48
C ARG A 82 0.11 2.51 1.96
N ILE A 83 1.17 2.50 2.75
CA ILE A 83 1.10 2.68 4.20
C ILE A 83 1.39 4.15 4.50
N ASP A 84 0.52 4.78 5.28
CA ASP A 84 0.73 6.16 5.76
C ASP A 84 1.52 6.23 7.07
N GLU A 85 1.76 7.45 7.54
CA GLU A 85 2.50 7.74 8.76
C GLU A 85 1.77 7.25 10.02
N GLN A 86 0.47 6.99 9.95
CA GLN A 86 -0.37 6.44 11.01
C GLN A 86 -0.49 4.92 10.94
N ASN A 87 0.27 4.26 10.06
CA ASN A 87 0.23 2.82 9.81
C ASN A 87 -1.13 2.34 9.30
N GLN A 88 -1.75 3.12 8.42
CA GLN A 88 -2.99 2.78 7.73
C GLN A 88 -2.68 2.32 6.30
N LEU A 89 -3.37 1.27 5.86
CA LEU A 89 -3.35 0.81 4.48
C LEU A 89 -4.39 1.58 3.67
N LEU A 90 -3.91 2.38 2.74
CA LEU A 90 -4.73 3.29 1.94
C LEU A 90 -4.59 2.94 0.46
N GLU A 91 -5.71 2.94 -0.24
CA GLU A 91 -5.79 2.85 -1.69
C GLU A 91 -6.05 4.23 -2.28
N GLY A 92 -5.39 4.54 -3.40
CA GLY A 92 -5.61 5.75 -4.19
C GLY A 92 -5.80 5.41 -5.66
N TYR A 93 -6.35 6.38 -6.40
CA TYR A 93 -6.71 6.20 -7.80
C TYR A 93 -6.02 7.29 -8.64
N PRO A 94 -5.15 6.93 -9.62
CA PRO A 94 -4.45 7.92 -10.44
C PRO A 94 -5.37 8.86 -11.21
N ASP A 95 -6.54 8.38 -11.62
CA ASP A 95 -7.61 9.11 -12.32
C ASP A 95 -8.51 9.91 -11.37
N GLN A 96 -8.47 9.61 -10.06
CA GLN A 96 -9.23 10.30 -9.01
C GLN A 96 -8.34 10.61 -7.79
N PRO A 97 -7.32 11.48 -7.93
CA PRO A 97 -6.26 11.66 -6.92
C PRO A 97 -6.73 12.20 -5.55
N GLY A 98 -7.97 12.67 -5.45
CA GLY A 98 -8.60 13.10 -4.19
C GLY A 98 -9.37 12.00 -3.46
N VAL A 99 -9.65 10.86 -4.11
CA VAL A 99 -10.40 9.74 -3.53
C VAL A 99 -9.42 8.76 -2.91
N VAL A 100 -9.61 8.48 -1.62
CA VAL A 100 -8.76 7.56 -0.85
C VAL A 100 -9.65 6.56 -0.13
N TYR A 101 -9.38 5.27 -0.33
CA TYR A 101 -10.09 4.18 0.33
C TYR A 101 -9.22 3.56 1.42
N THR A 102 -9.70 3.57 2.66
CA THR A 102 -8.95 3.03 3.82
C THR A 102 -9.25 1.54 3.98
N HIS A 103 -8.30 0.67 3.66
CA HIS A 103 -8.44 -0.78 3.83
C HIS A 103 -8.25 -1.23 5.28
N ALA A 104 -7.26 -0.66 5.97
CA ALA A 104 -6.91 -1.11 7.31
C ALA A 104 -6.29 0.02 8.13
N LYS A 105 -6.58 0.04 9.43
CA LYS A 105 -5.88 0.86 10.41
C LYS A 105 -5.14 -0.06 11.37
N PHE A 106 -3.87 -0.39 11.11
CA PHE A 106 -3.18 -1.45 11.86
C PHE A 106 -2.92 -1.09 13.34
N ASN A 107 -2.95 0.20 13.67
CA ASN A 107 -2.81 0.70 15.04
C ASN A 107 -4.13 0.79 15.80
N ALA A 108 -5.29 0.63 15.14
CA ALA A 108 -6.61 0.73 15.74
C ALA A 108 -6.79 -0.20 16.95
N ASN A 109 -7.70 0.15 17.86
CA ASN A 109 -8.05 -0.72 18.98
C ASN A 109 -9.06 -1.79 18.57
N VAL A 110 -9.12 -2.90 19.32
CA VAL A 110 -10.16 -3.92 19.10
C VAL A 110 -11.53 -3.26 19.29
N ASN A 111 -12.47 -3.56 18.40
CA ASN A 111 -13.79 -2.95 18.26
C ASN A 111 -13.80 -1.49 17.78
N GLU A 112 -12.66 -0.89 17.47
CA GLU A 112 -12.64 0.42 16.80
C GLU A 112 -13.25 0.30 15.41
N VAL A 113 -14.10 1.28 15.08
CA VAL A 113 -14.84 1.36 13.82
C VAL A 113 -14.37 2.55 13.00
N PHE A 114 -14.22 2.34 11.70
CA PHE A 114 -13.99 3.40 10.71
C PHE A 114 -14.74 3.10 9.41
N PHE A 115 -14.78 4.07 8.51
CA PHE A 115 -15.39 3.94 7.19
C PHE A 115 -14.30 3.98 6.11
N THR A 116 -14.49 3.22 5.04
CA THR A 116 -13.47 3.10 3.99
C THR A 116 -13.35 4.37 3.16
N LEU A 117 -14.48 5.00 2.84
CA LEU A 117 -14.58 6.26 2.09
C LEU A 117 -15.13 7.40 2.96
N ASN A 118 -15.92 7.07 3.97
CA ASN A 118 -16.58 8.03 4.86
C ASN A 118 -17.48 9.03 4.10
N ASP A 119 -18.11 8.57 3.02
CA ASP A 119 -18.98 9.34 2.13
C ASP A 119 -20.43 8.85 2.11
N LYS A 120 -20.73 7.77 2.86
CA LYS A 120 -22.05 7.11 2.92
C LYS A 120 -22.54 6.56 1.59
N SER A 121 -21.65 6.43 0.61
CA SER A 121 -21.96 5.74 -0.64
C SER A 121 -22.25 4.27 -0.39
N THR A 122 -22.81 3.61 -1.39
CA THR A 122 -23.06 2.17 -1.35
C THR A 122 -21.76 1.36 -1.27
N ASN A 123 -20.62 1.94 -1.62
CA ASN A 123 -19.30 1.30 -1.54
C ASN A 123 -18.53 1.70 -0.28
N ASP A 124 -19.15 2.46 0.63
CA ASP A 124 -18.58 2.84 1.91
C ASP A 124 -18.83 1.74 2.94
N TYR A 125 -17.79 0.94 3.20
CA TYR A 125 -17.87 -0.13 4.19
C TYR A 125 -17.65 0.45 5.58
N GLN A 126 -18.45 -0.03 6.53
CA GLN A 126 -18.10 0.07 7.94
C GLN A 126 -17.09 -1.03 8.25
N VAL A 127 -15.92 -0.66 8.76
CA VAL A 127 -14.84 -1.59 9.07
C VAL A 127 -14.58 -1.58 10.57
N LYS A 128 -14.46 -2.77 11.16
CA LYS A 128 -14.22 -2.98 12.59
C LYS A 128 -13.00 -3.88 12.79
N LEU A 129 -12.06 -3.48 13.63
CA LEU A 129 -10.96 -4.38 14.03
C LEU A 129 -11.50 -5.43 15.01
N VAL A 130 -11.57 -6.68 14.60
CA VAL A 130 -12.10 -7.78 15.43
C VAL A 130 -11.01 -8.61 16.10
N GLU A 131 -9.76 -8.51 15.64
CA GLU A 131 -8.63 -9.23 16.23
C GLU A 131 -7.36 -8.40 16.20
N LYS A 132 -6.65 -8.33 17.34
CA LYS A 132 -5.37 -7.64 17.48
C LYS A 132 -4.43 -8.47 18.37
N THR A 133 -3.45 -9.13 17.77
CA THR A 133 -2.39 -9.85 18.50
C THR A 133 -1.01 -9.25 18.22
N ALA A 134 0.09 -9.88 18.61
CA ALA A 134 1.42 -9.42 18.18
C ALA A 134 1.59 -9.50 16.65
N ASP A 135 1.08 -10.59 16.06
CA ASP A 135 1.39 -10.97 14.68
C ASP A 135 0.19 -10.94 13.73
N ARG A 136 -1.04 -10.74 14.24
CA ARG A 136 -2.26 -10.78 13.43
C ARG A 136 -3.14 -9.55 13.64
N ARG A 137 -3.73 -9.07 12.55
CA ARG A 137 -4.84 -8.11 12.52
C ARG A 137 -5.96 -8.71 11.69
N THR A 138 -7.18 -8.73 12.20
CA THR A 138 -8.35 -9.14 11.42
C THR A 138 -9.38 -8.03 11.47
N PHE A 139 -9.81 -7.58 10.29
CA PHE A 139 -10.83 -6.55 10.10
C PHE A 139 -12.09 -7.19 9.54
N GLU A 140 -13.24 -6.80 10.08
CA GLU A 140 -14.57 -7.17 9.58
C GLU A 140 -15.15 -5.98 8.83
N PHE A 141 -15.62 -6.22 7.61
CA PHE A 141 -16.17 -5.22 6.69
C PHE A 141 -17.65 -5.48 6.50
N ASP A 142 -18.48 -4.44 6.69
CA ASP A 142 -19.94 -4.49 6.54
C ASP A 142 -20.42 -3.42 5.55
N MET A 143 -21.23 -3.83 4.56
CA MET A 143 -21.87 -2.95 3.59
C MET A 143 -23.17 -2.34 4.16
N VAL A 144 -23.05 -1.51 5.19
CA VAL A 144 -24.19 -0.96 5.93
C VAL A 144 -25.15 -0.10 5.07
N ASN A 145 -24.65 0.45 3.96
CA ASN A 145 -25.40 1.33 3.04
C ASN A 145 -25.90 0.63 1.76
N GLN A 146 -25.59 -0.66 1.54
CA GLN A 146 -26.11 -1.41 0.38
C GLN A 146 -27.49 -2.01 0.68
N PRO A 147 -28.56 -1.67 -0.08
CA PRO A 147 -29.90 -2.19 0.20
C PRO A 147 -30.00 -3.72 0.21
N ASN A 148 -29.27 -4.38 -0.69
CA ASN A 148 -29.36 -5.84 -0.89
C ASN A 148 -28.32 -6.64 -0.10
N LEU A 149 -27.29 -5.97 0.42
CA LEU A 149 -26.15 -6.62 1.10
C LEU A 149 -25.95 -6.10 2.53
N LYS A 150 -26.93 -5.36 3.06
CA LYS A 150 -26.87 -4.81 4.41
C LYS A 150 -26.65 -5.90 5.45
N GLY A 151 -25.60 -5.77 6.27
CA GLY A 151 -25.23 -6.75 7.28
C GLY A 151 -24.51 -7.99 6.72
N SER A 152 -24.23 -8.04 5.41
CA SER A 152 -23.35 -9.06 4.83
C SER A 152 -21.91 -8.68 5.13
N THR A 153 -21.30 -9.40 6.05
CA THR A 153 -19.92 -9.13 6.46
C THR A 153 -18.93 -10.07 5.79
N HIS A 154 -17.71 -9.57 5.59
CA HIS A 154 -16.55 -10.40 5.27
C HIS A 154 -15.36 -9.97 6.13
N ARG A 155 -14.34 -10.83 6.20
CA ARG A 155 -13.14 -10.59 7.02
C ARG A 155 -11.90 -10.56 6.16
N VAL A 156 -11.00 -9.64 6.49
CA VAL A 156 -9.66 -9.56 5.90
C VAL A 156 -8.64 -9.62 7.02
N SER A 157 -7.75 -10.60 6.94
CA SER A 157 -6.68 -10.82 7.91
C SER A 157 -5.33 -10.45 7.32
N TYR A 158 -4.47 -9.92 8.18
CA TYR A 158 -3.09 -9.56 7.87
C TYR A 158 -2.16 -10.17 8.90
N LEU A 159 -1.07 -10.74 8.41
CA LEU A 159 0.02 -11.29 9.22
C LEU A 159 1.25 -10.39 9.13
N LYS A 160 1.81 -10.08 10.30
CA LYS A 160 3.00 -9.25 10.43
C LYS A 160 4.18 -9.91 9.71
N GLY A 161 4.91 -9.15 8.88
CA GLY A 161 5.99 -9.68 8.05
C GLY A 161 5.54 -10.40 6.77
N VAL A 162 4.25 -10.67 6.62
CA VAL A 162 3.71 -11.53 5.54
C VAL A 162 2.76 -10.76 4.62
N GLY A 163 1.88 -9.92 5.15
CA GLY A 163 0.81 -9.29 4.37
C GLY A 163 -0.53 -10.01 4.50
N LEU A 164 -1.27 -10.10 3.40
CA LEU A 164 -2.59 -10.72 3.33
C LEU A 164 -2.57 -12.20 3.71
N ASP A 165 -3.43 -12.59 4.65
CA ASP A 165 -3.64 -13.98 5.07
C ASP A 165 -4.88 -14.57 4.40
N ASP A 166 -4.70 -15.09 3.18
CA ASP A 166 -5.77 -15.66 2.34
C ASP A 166 -5.42 -17.08 1.87
N GLY A 167 -4.76 -17.87 2.73
CA GLY A 167 -4.47 -19.27 2.43
C GLY A 167 -3.49 -19.50 1.26
N TRP A 168 -2.70 -18.49 0.87
CA TRP A 168 -1.74 -18.55 -0.23
C TRP A 168 -0.85 -19.80 -0.20
N LYS A 169 -0.56 -20.37 -1.38
CA LYS A 169 0.34 -21.53 -1.50
C LYS A 169 1.81 -21.13 -1.47
N ASN A 170 2.16 -20.03 -2.13
CA ASN A 170 3.52 -19.48 -2.13
C ASN A 170 3.50 -17.98 -1.82
N ILE A 171 4.44 -17.54 -1.01
CA ILE A 171 4.61 -16.16 -0.58
C ILE A 171 6.09 -15.77 -0.68
N LYS A 172 6.36 -14.69 -1.41
CA LYS A 172 7.66 -14.05 -1.53
C LYS A 172 7.58 -12.64 -0.96
N VAL A 173 8.34 -12.36 0.09
CA VAL A 173 8.42 -11.04 0.71
C VAL A 173 9.88 -10.62 0.77
N ASN A 174 10.17 -9.41 0.29
CA ASN A 174 11.49 -8.79 0.26
C ASN A 174 12.56 -9.71 -0.38
N GLY A 175 12.18 -10.38 -1.47
CA GLY A 175 13.07 -11.30 -2.19
C GLY A 175 13.28 -12.67 -1.53
N LYS A 176 12.69 -12.92 -0.34
CA LYS A 176 12.74 -14.21 0.34
C LYS A 176 11.45 -14.98 0.15
N ILE A 177 11.55 -16.27 -0.17
CA ILE A 177 10.42 -17.19 -0.14
C ILE A 177 10.19 -17.59 1.32
N ILE A 178 9.01 -17.30 1.85
CA ILE A 178 8.64 -17.60 3.24
C ILE A 178 7.59 -18.71 3.35
N LYS A 179 6.95 -19.03 2.24
CA LYS A 179 6.06 -20.18 2.02
C LYS A 179 6.12 -20.53 0.55
#